data_AF-X6LIL5-F1
#
_entry.id   AF-X6LIL5-F1
#
_cell.length_a   1.000
_cell.length_b   1.000
_cell.length_c   1.000
_cell.angle_alpha   90.00
_cell.angle_beta   90.00
_cell.angle_gamma   90.00
#
_symmetry.space_group_name_H-M   'P 1'
#
loop_
_entity.id
_entity.type
_entity.pdbx_description
1 polymer ?
#
loop_
_entity_poly.entity_id
_entity_poly.type
_entity_poly.pdbx_seq_one_letter_code
_entity_poly.pdbx_strand_id
1 'polypeptide(L)'
;MSTKLNDQQLDRVFSAFIHGLKDTDRDVRKSCTESLDIIATKASEKQLEEVVNAFIHGLKDEDKYIRKSCEESLGVISEKLNEKQLENAIHTLIDGFKDKDKDVRESCARSLGVISTNLTDKQLEG
;
A
#
# COMPACT_ATOMS: atom_id res chain seq x y z
N MET A 1 -15.15 -7.45 -27.69
CA MET A 1 -15.19 -6.07 -27.18
C MET A 1 -14.26 -6.00 -25.98
N SER A 2 -13.08 -5.39 -26.10
CA SER A 2 -12.14 -5.26 -24.98
C SER A 2 -12.59 -4.09 -24.11
N THR A 3 -13.24 -4.37 -22.98
CA THR A 3 -13.66 -3.38 -21.98
C THR A 3 -12.48 -2.96 -21.11
N LYS A 4 -11.46 -2.36 -21.72
CA LYS A 4 -10.38 -1.73 -20.95
C LYS A 4 -10.89 -0.36 -20.48
N LEU A 5 -10.88 -0.13 -19.17
CA LEU A 5 -11.21 1.18 -18.60
C LEU A 5 -10.27 2.23 -19.19
N ASN A 6 -10.78 3.43 -19.46
CA ASN A 6 -9.94 4.59 -19.77
C ASN A 6 -9.34 5.18 -18.49
N ASP A 7 -8.36 6.07 -18.63
CA ASP A 7 -7.61 6.62 -17.50
C ASP A 7 -8.51 7.33 -16.47
N GLN A 8 -9.49 8.10 -16.94
CA GLN A 8 -10.45 8.78 -16.06
C GLN A 8 -11.33 7.80 -15.28
N GLN A 9 -11.74 6.70 -15.91
CA GLN A 9 -12.49 5.64 -15.24
C GLN A 9 -11.63 4.92 -14.22
N LEU A 10 -10.35 4.69 -14.54
CA LEU A 10 -9.41 4.06 -13.62
C LEU A 10 -9.15 4.95 -12.40
N ASP A 11 -8.96 6.26 -12.58
CA ASP A 11 -8.83 7.24 -11.50
C ASP A 11 -10.01 7.17 -10.51
N ARG A 12 -11.23 7.06 -11.04
CA ARG A 12 -12.45 6.92 -10.21
C ARG A 12 -12.46 5.62 -9.43
N VAL A 13 -11.99 4.53 -10.02
CA VAL A 13 -11.90 3.22 -9.34
C VAL A 13 -10.88 3.29 -8.21
N PHE A 14 -9.67 3.83 -8.44
CA PHE A 14 -8.68 4.05 -7.38
C PHE A 14 -9.23 4.92 -6.26
N SER A 15 -9.85 6.06 -6.62
CA SER A 15 -10.45 6.98 -5.64
C SER A 15 -11.52 6.30 -4.79
N ALA A 16 -12.37 5.47 -5.40
CA ALA A 16 -13.42 4.75 -4.70
C ALA A 16 -12.84 3.72 -3.70
N PHE A 17 -11.83 2.95 -4.11
CA PHE A 17 -11.21 1.98 -3.20
C PHE A 17 -10.40 2.66 -2.09
N ILE A 18 -9.64 3.72 -2.38
CA ILE A 18 -8.93 4.51 -1.36
C ILE A 18 -9.93 5.10 -0.36
N HIS A 19 -11.10 5.56 -0.82
CA HIS A 19 -12.16 6.02 0.08
C HIS A 19 -12.71 4.88 0.94
N GLY A 20 -12.94 3.70 0.36
CA GLY A 20 -13.44 2.52 1.06
C GLY A 20 -12.51 1.97 2.13
N LEU A 21 -11.21 2.32 2.11
CA LEU A 21 -10.29 2.05 3.23
C LEU A 21 -10.67 2.78 4.52
N LYS A 22 -11.61 3.72 4.48
CA LYS A 22 -12.12 4.45 5.65
C LYS A 22 -13.52 3.99 6.06
N ASP A 23 -14.04 2.94 5.44
CA ASP A 23 -15.37 2.42 5.76
C ASP A 23 -15.42 1.90 7.21
N THR A 24 -16.57 2.01 7.85
CA THR A 24 -16.79 1.47 9.20
C THR A 24 -16.75 -0.05 9.23
N ASP A 25 -17.14 -0.72 8.14
CA ASP A 25 -17.12 -2.17 8.01
C ASP A 25 -15.72 -2.65 7.62
N ARG A 26 -15.12 -3.51 8.46
CA ARG A 26 -13.78 -4.05 8.22
C ARG A 26 -13.72 -4.86 6.92
N ASP A 27 -14.78 -5.56 6.54
CA ASP A 27 -14.77 -6.44 5.38
C ASP A 27 -14.79 -5.61 4.09
N VAL A 28 -15.39 -4.41 4.13
CA VAL A 28 -15.28 -3.40 3.07
C VAL A 28 -13.86 -2.85 2.99
N ARG A 29 -13.24 -2.47 4.12
CA ARG A 29 -11.85 -1.99 4.15
C ARG A 29 -10.88 -3.03 3.59
N LYS A 30 -11.04 -4.28 4.02
CA LYS A 30 -10.26 -5.42 3.54
C LYS A 30 -10.43 -5.62 2.03
N SER A 31 -11.67 -5.66 1.54
CA SER A 31 -11.96 -5.83 0.12
C SER A 31 -11.37 -4.71 -0.73
N CYS A 32 -11.37 -3.47 -0.22
CA CYS A 32 -10.75 -2.34 -0.90
C CYS A 32 -9.22 -2.48 -0.94
N THR A 33 -8.61 -2.95 0.15
CA THR A 33 -7.16 -3.23 0.21
C THR A 33 -6.75 -4.27 -0.83
N GLU A 34 -7.42 -5.42 -0.84
CA GLU A 34 -7.17 -6.50 -1.82
C GLU A 34 -7.44 -6.04 -3.27
N SER A 35 -8.45 -5.20 -3.48
CA SER A 35 -8.76 -4.65 -4.81
C SER A 35 -7.67 -3.71 -5.31
N LEU A 36 -7.10 -2.89 -4.41
CA LEU A 36 -5.99 -1.98 -4.73
C LEU A 36 -4.74 -2.75 -5.16
N ASP A 37 -4.42 -3.87 -4.52
CA ASP A 37 -3.30 -4.73 -4.93
C ASP A 37 -3.44 -5.23 -6.37
N ILE A 38 -4.65 -5.66 -6.74
CA ILE A 38 -4.93 -6.16 -8.08
C ILE A 38 -4.77 -5.04 -9.12
N ILE A 39 -5.32 -3.85 -8.85
CA ILE A 39 -5.34 -2.77 -9.82
C ILE A 39 -4.04 -1.95 -9.85
N ALA A 40 -3.19 -2.03 -8.82
CA ALA A 40 -1.90 -1.33 -8.74
C ALA A 40 -0.99 -1.65 -9.94
N THR A 41 -1.13 -2.82 -10.54
CA THR A 41 -0.42 -3.21 -11.79
C THR A 41 -0.73 -2.30 -12.99
N LYS A 42 -1.83 -1.56 -12.94
CA LYS A 42 -2.27 -0.61 -13.98
C LYS A 42 -2.18 0.84 -13.52
N ALA A 43 -1.66 1.08 -12.32
CA ALA A 43 -1.57 2.41 -11.74
C ALA A 43 -0.54 3.27 -12.48
N SER A 44 -0.85 4.55 -12.62
CA SER A 44 0.14 5.59 -12.87
C SER A 44 1.00 5.82 -11.62
N GLU A 45 2.15 6.49 -11.78
CA GLU A 45 2.99 6.85 -10.64
C GLU A 45 2.21 7.61 -9.57
N LYS A 46 1.39 8.59 -9.97
CA LYS A 46 0.56 9.35 -9.03
C LYS A 46 -0.41 8.46 -8.26
N GLN A 47 -1.07 7.52 -8.93
CA GLN A 47 -1.99 6.58 -8.28
C GLN A 47 -1.24 5.66 -7.30
N LEU A 48 -0.04 5.18 -7.65
CA LEU A 48 0.78 4.40 -6.72
C LEU A 48 1.14 5.20 -5.47
N GLU A 49 1.50 6.47 -5.61
CA GLU A 49 1.79 7.34 -4.47
C GLU A 49 0.57 7.48 -3.54
N GLU A 50 -0.62 7.69 -4.11
CA GLU A 50 -1.87 7.77 -3.33
C GLU A 50 -2.19 6.44 -2.62
N VAL A 51 -1.96 5.29 -3.28
CA VAL A 51 -2.17 3.96 -2.71
C VAL A 51 -1.17 3.67 -1.58
N VAL A 52 0.12 3.95 -1.79
CA VAL A 52 1.16 3.79 -0.75
C VAL A 52 0.81 4.61 0.50
N ASN A 53 0.44 5.87 0.31
CA ASN A 53 0.04 6.74 1.42
C ASN A 53 -1.20 6.20 2.14
N ALA A 54 -2.16 5.64 1.42
CA ALA A 54 -3.36 5.05 2.00
C ALA A 54 -3.04 3.79 2.82
N PHE A 55 -2.17 2.90 2.33
CA PHE A 55 -1.75 1.72 3.08
C PHE A 55 -0.91 2.07 4.31
N ILE A 56 0.00 3.05 4.22
CA ILE A 56 0.73 3.57 5.37
C ILE A 56 -0.23 4.08 6.45
N HIS A 57 -1.31 4.75 6.06
CA HIS A 57 -2.34 5.17 7.01
C HIS A 57 -3.08 3.96 7.61
N GLY A 58 -3.39 2.95 6.79
CA GLY A 58 -4.02 1.69 7.22
C GLY A 58 -3.20 0.86 8.20
N LEU A 59 -1.87 1.04 8.28
CA LEU A 59 -1.05 0.45 9.35
C LEU A 59 -1.46 0.92 10.76
N LYS A 60 -2.24 2.00 10.87
CA LYS A 60 -2.78 2.54 12.12
C LYS A 60 -4.28 2.22 12.31
N ASP A 61 -4.84 1.34 11.49
CA ASP A 61 -6.23 0.88 11.65
C ASP A 61 -6.41 0.21 13.01
N GLU A 62 -7.60 0.32 13.60
CA GLU A 62 -7.93 -0.31 14.88
C GLU A 62 -7.97 -1.84 14.77
N ASP A 63 -8.34 -2.37 13.60
CA ASP A 63 -8.41 -3.81 13.34
C ASP A 63 -7.05 -4.35 12.88
N LYS A 64 -6.51 -5.29 13.66
CA LYS A 64 -5.22 -5.95 13.39
C LYS A 64 -5.16 -6.66 12.03
N TYR A 65 -6.29 -7.15 11.52
CA TYR A 65 -6.35 -7.81 10.22
C TYR A 65 -6.23 -6.80 9.08
N ILE A 66 -6.74 -5.57 9.27
CA ILE A 66 -6.56 -4.48 8.30
C ILE A 66 -5.12 -3.97 8.33
N ARG A 67 -4.53 -3.80 9.52
CA ARG A 67 -3.09 -3.48 9.66
C ARG A 67 -2.23 -4.49 8.92
N LYS A 68 -2.48 -5.79 9.15
CA LYS A 68 -1.78 -6.89 8.47
C LYS A 68 -2.00 -6.86 6.94
N SER A 69 -3.24 -6.61 6.49
CA SER A 69 -3.52 -6.54 5.05
C SER A 69 -2.73 -5.40 4.39
N CYS A 70 -2.73 -4.20 4.98
CA CYS A 70 -1.97 -3.06 4.45
C CYS A 70 -0.46 -3.32 4.45
N GLU A 71 0.04 -4.03 5.48
CA GLU A 71 1.45 -4.45 5.58
C GLU A 71 1.87 -5.36 4.42
N GLU A 72 1.07 -6.39 4.13
CA GLU A 72 1.31 -7.33 3.03
C GLU A 72 1.19 -6.62 1.68
N SER A 73 0.18 -5.77 1.52
CA SER A 73 -0.07 -4.97 0.30
C SER A 73 1.08 -4.01 -0.03
N LEU A 74 1.68 -3.35 0.96
CA LEU A 74 2.88 -2.51 0.75
C LEU A 74 4.04 -3.31 0.12
N GLY A 75 4.22 -4.56 0.55
CA GLY A 75 5.18 -5.48 -0.02
C GLY A 75 4.88 -5.81 -1.48
N VAL A 76 3.62 -6.14 -1.78
CA VAL A 76 3.16 -6.47 -3.14
C VAL A 76 3.36 -5.29 -4.11
N ILE A 77 3.00 -4.07 -3.71
CA ILE A 77 3.10 -2.92 -4.59
C ILE A 77 4.53 -2.36 -4.69
N SER A 78 5.44 -2.71 -3.78
CA SER A 78 6.82 -2.19 -3.77
C SER A 78 7.59 -2.44 -5.08
N GLU A 79 7.31 -3.56 -5.74
CA GLU A 79 7.89 -3.89 -7.06
C GLU A 79 7.43 -2.95 -8.19
N LYS A 80 6.36 -2.20 -7.97
CA LYS A 80 5.77 -1.27 -8.96
C LYS A 80 6.20 0.17 -8.71
N LEU A 81 6.80 0.46 -7.55
CA LEU A 81 7.22 1.80 -7.18
C LEU A 81 8.49 2.20 -7.91
N ASN A 82 8.57 3.47 -8.28
CA ASN A 82 9.84 4.06 -8.65
C ASN A 82 10.71 4.29 -7.39
N GLU A 83 11.99 4.59 -7.59
CA GLU A 83 12.99 4.72 -6.54
C GLU A 83 12.57 5.72 -5.45
N LYS A 84 12.09 6.91 -5.86
CA LYS A 84 11.64 7.96 -4.92
C LYS A 84 10.46 7.51 -4.07
N GLN A 85 9.48 6.85 -4.69
CA GLN A 85 8.30 6.35 -3.97
C GLN A 85 8.67 5.26 -2.98
N LEU A 86 9.56 4.36 -3.40
CA LEU A 86 10.07 3.29 -2.56
C LEU A 86 10.86 3.85 -1.37
N GLU A 87 11.77 4.80 -1.61
CA GLU A 87 12.54 5.47 -0.55
C GLU A 87 11.62 6.16 0.46
N ASN A 88 10.60 6.88 -0.01
CA ASN A 88 9.60 7.51 0.87
C ASN A 88 8.83 6.47 1.70
N ALA A 89 8.43 5.35 1.10
CA ALA A 89 7.75 4.26 1.80
C ALA A 89 8.65 3.66 2.89
N ILE A 90 9.92 3.39 2.57
CA ILE A 90 10.93 2.87 3.51
C ILE A 90 11.14 3.85 4.67
N HIS A 91 11.36 5.14 4.38
CA HIS A 91 11.52 6.15 5.42
C HIS A 91 10.32 6.22 6.36
N THR A 92 9.11 6.19 5.81
CA THR A 92 7.89 6.25 6.62
C THR A 92 7.73 5.01 7.49
N LEU A 93 8.07 3.82 6.98
CA LEU A 93 8.05 2.58 7.75
C LEU A 93 9.10 2.59 8.87
N ILE A 94 10.30 3.12 8.61
CA ILE A 94 11.34 3.31 9.64
C ILE A 94 10.85 4.26 10.74
N ASP A 95 10.21 5.37 10.38
CA ASP A 95 9.62 6.29 11.36
C ASP A 95 8.49 5.63 12.17
N GLY A 96 7.78 4.66 11.60
CA GLY A 96 6.80 3.84 12.31
C GLY A 96 7.35 3.08 13.51
N PHE A 97 8.66 2.81 13.59
CA PHE A 97 9.28 2.23 14.80
C PHE A 97 9.23 3.14 16.02
N LYS A 98 8.93 4.44 15.84
CA LYS A 98 8.74 5.39 16.94
C LYS A 98 7.30 5.42 17.45
N ASP A 99 6.37 4.67 16.83
CA ASP A 99 4.98 4.64 17.25
C ASP A 99 4.85 4.02 18.66
N LYS A 100 3.90 4.52 19.44
CA LYS A 100 3.61 4.04 20.80
C LYS A 100 2.99 2.64 20.78
N ASP A 101 2.24 2.31 19.74
CA ASP A 101 1.57 1.03 19.61
C ASP A 101 2.58 -0.05 19.16
N LYS A 102 2.64 -1.15 19.93
CA LYS A 102 3.52 -2.27 19.62
C LYS A 102 3.14 -2.92 18.29
N ASP A 103 1.85 -3.03 17.99
CA ASP A 103 1.38 -3.71 16.78
C ASP A 103 1.77 -2.91 15.53
N VAL A 104 1.72 -1.58 15.60
CA VAL A 104 2.20 -0.71 14.51
C VAL A 104 3.69 -0.92 14.27
N ARG A 105 4.52 -0.91 15.34
CA ARG A 105 5.97 -1.16 15.21
C ARG A 105 6.26 -2.53 14.61
N GLU A 106 5.51 -3.55 15.02
CA GLU A 106 5.66 -4.92 14.53
C GLU A 106 5.29 -5.04 13.05
N SER A 107 4.20 -4.41 12.62
CA SER A 107 3.82 -4.36 11.20
C SER A 107 4.83 -3.60 10.35
N CYS A 108 5.37 -2.47 10.83
CA CYS A 108 6.44 -1.76 10.11
C CYS A 108 7.68 -2.65 9.89
N ALA A 109 8.06 -3.45 10.89
CA ALA A 109 9.21 -4.36 10.77
C ALA A 109 8.97 -5.44 9.71
N ARG A 110 7.77 -6.01 9.69
CA ARG A 110 7.39 -7.01 8.70
C ARG A 110 7.29 -6.43 7.29
N SER A 111 6.65 -5.28 7.09
CA SER A 111 6.59 -4.61 5.79
C SER A 111 8.00 -4.35 5.24
N LEU A 112 8.92 -3.85 6.06
CA LEU A 112 10.31 -3.66 5.64
C LEU A 112 10.99 -4.98 5.26
N GLY A 113 10.71 -6.06 6.00
CA GLY A 113 11.16 -7.40 5.64
C GLY A 113 10.65 -7.87 4.27
N VAL A 114 9.34 -7.70 4.01
CA VAL A 114 8.73 -8.07 2.72
C VAL A 114 9.25 -7.20 1.58
N ILE A 115 9.36 -5.89 1.79
CA ILE A 115 9.96 -4.98 0.80
C ILE A 115 11.37 -5.44 0.49
N SER A 116 12.21 -5.69 1.50
CA SER A 116 13.59 -6.13 1.31
C SER A 116 13.72 -7.44 0.52
N THR A 117 12.74 -8.37 0.62
CA THR A 117 12.75 -9.60 -0.18
C THR A 117 12.29 -9.39 -1.62
N ASN A 118 11.51 -8.33 -1.87
CA ASN A 118 10.95 -8.02 -3.18
C ASN A 118 11.80 -7.01 -3.96
N LEU A 119 12.74 -6.32 -3.30
CA LEU A 119 13.68 -5.45 -3.98
C LEU A 119 14.55 -6.25 -4.94
N THR A 120 14.47 -5.88 -6.21
CA THR A 120 15.38 -6.40 -7.24
C THR A 120 16.75 -5.71 -7.13
N ASP A 121 17.81 -6.33 -7.65
CA ASP A 121 19.17 -5.76 -7.64
C ASP A 121 19.19 -4.29 -8.15
N LYS A 122 18.35 -3.98 -9.15
CA LYS A 122 18.21 -2.63 -9.71
C LYS A 122 17.71 -1.58 -8.70
N GLN A 123 16.93 -1.98 -7.69
CA GLN A 123 16.44 -1.11 -6.64
C GLN A 123 17.41 -0.99 -5.45
N LEU A 124 18.52 -1.76 -5.46
CA LEU A 124 19.55 -1.78 -4.43
C LEU A 124 20.84 -1.03 -4.84
N GLU A 125 20.98 -0.65 -6.10
CA GLU A 125 22.17 -0.01 -6.69
C GLU A 125 22.23 1.53 -6.51
N GLY A 126 21.38 2.11 -5.67
CA GLY A 126 21.34 3.55 -5.36
C GLY A 126 22.61 4.08 -4.68
#